data_AF-A0A9D6FXX1-F1
#
_entry.id   AF-A0A9D6FXX1-F1
#
_cell.length_a   1.000
_cell.length_b   1.000
_cell.length_c   1.000
_cell.angle_alpha   90.00
_cell.angle_beta   90.00
_cell.angle_gamma   90.00
#
_symmetry.space_group_name_H-M   'P 1'
#
loop_
_entity.id
_entity.type
_entity.pdbx_description
1 polymer ?
#
loop_
_entity_poly.entity_id
_entity_poly.type
_entity_poly.pdbx_seq_one_letter_code
_entity_poly.pdbx_strand_id
1 'polypeptide(L)'
;MAVASKRNFAPQLVGLGGTGADIISALLRNKDLMIPLLRSNGIRISCLGLDVATAQIEDLSTAYGELKQEMKVQNIPADKLFLVAKSVKFPTPEVMFDFVRDYPAFLGKEGSVTPSNYKPWLSGAIEIPPLAGGVGRKRALAKAIYGLNYHVLRLVSDAITSFKEHVVSSTMQPVIFVIYGLGGGSGSGMALDFTRHLRREVGSGVPIIGLAILPCPGDDPPAKGASAFAAMLEHSLVLDR
;
A
#
# COMPACT_ATOMS: atom_id res chain seq x y z
N MET A 1 -21.32 1.86 -36.18
CA MET A 1 -20.38 1.33 -35.15
C MET A 1 -19.60 2.50 -34.58
N ALA A 2 -19.82 2.83 -33.31
CA ALA A 2 -18.98 3.82 -32.64
C ALA A 2 -17.58 3.22 -32.48
N VAL A 3 -16.58 3.87 -33.09
CA VAL A 3 -15.17 3.57 -32.83
C VAL A 3 -14.95 3.88 -31.36
N ALA A 4 -14.69 2.86 -30.54
CA ALA A 4 -14.31 3.06 -29.15
C ALA A 4 -13.05 3.95 -29.15
N SER A 5 -13.19 5.21 -28.72
CA SER A 5 -12.05 6.09 -28.52
C SER A 5 -11.07 5.37 -27.61
N LYS A 6 -9.81 5.19 -28.02
CA LYS A 6 -8.75 4.69 -27.14
C LYS A 6 -8.69 5.60 -25.92
N ARG A 7 -9.31 5.17 -24.81
CA ARG A 7 -9.15 5.84 -23.52
C ARG A 7 -7.76 5.50 -23.03
N ASN A 8 -6.91 6.51 -22.98
CA ASN A 8 -5.58 6.37 -22.44
C ASN A 8 -5.67 6.57 -20.92
N PHE A 9 -5.17 5.61 -20.16
CA PHE A 9 -5.13 5.65 -18.70
C PHE A 9 -3.68 5.79 -18.23
N ALA A 10 -3.48 6.43 -17.07
CA ALA A 10 -2.18 6.51 -16.43
C ALA A 10 -2.14 5.56 -15.22
N PRO A 11 -1.33 4.50 -15.24
CA PRO A 11 -1.20 3.60 -14.10
C PRO A 11 -0.52 4.31 -12.93
N GLN A 12 -1.12 4.17 -11.74
CA GLN A 12 -0.59 4.65 -10.47
C GLN A 12 -0.39 3.44 -9.57
N LEU A 13 0.72 3.39 -8.84
CA LEU A 13 1.14 2.17 -8.17
C LEU A 13 1.23 2.37 -6.67
N VAL A 14 0.66 1.42 -5.94
CA VAL A 14 0.77 1.36 -4.48
C VAL A 14 1.29 -0.02 -4.10
N GLY A 15 2.45 -0.08 -3.45
CA GLY A 15 3.06 -1.30 -2.94
C GLY A 15 2.90 -1.37 -1.42
N LEU A 16 2.26 -2.43 -0.92
CA LEU A 16 2.11 -2.69 0.51
C LEU A 16 2.89 -3.94 0.92
N GLY A 17 3.70 -3.78 1.97
CA GLY A 17 4.65 -4.79 2.44
C GLY A 17 5.82 -5.00 1.48
N GLY A 18 6.77 -5.84 1.88
CA GLY A 18 7.97 -6.12 1.09
C GLY A 18 7.68 -6.54 -0.35
N THR A 19 6.75 -7.47 -0.58
CA THR A 19 6.35 -7.89 -1.94
C THR A 19 5.86 -6.72 -2.80
N GLY A 20 5.04 -5.82 -2.25
CA GLY A 20 4.54 -4.67 -2.99
C GLY A 20 5.65 -3.68 -3.33
N ALA A 21 6.53 -3.41 -2.37
CA ALA A 21 7.71 -2.56 -2.58
C ALA A 21 8.65 -3.15 -3.63
N ASP A 22 8.99 -4.44 -3.53
CA ASP A 22 9.90 -5.15 -4.44
C ASP A 22 9.39 -5.13 -5.89
N ILE A 23 8.08 -5.34 -6.10
CA ILE A 23 7.49 -5.29 -7.44
C ILE A 23 7.62 -3.89 -8.05
N ILE A 24 7.35 -2.84 -7.26
CA ILE A 24 7.53 -1.47 -7.74
C ILE A 24 9.02 -1.21 -8.01
N SER A 25 9.93 -1.61 -7.12
CA SER A 25 11.38 -1.49 -7.35
C SER A 25 11.81 -2.15 -8.65
N ALA A 26 11.37 -3.39 -8.89
CA ALA A 26 11.67 -4.13 -10.11
C ALA A 26 11.11 -3.44 -11.36
N LEU A 27 9.91 -2.88 -11.26
CA LEU A 27 9.31 -2.09 -12.35
C LEU A 27 10.13 -0.82 -12.65
N LEU A 28 10.52 -0.07 -11.61
CA LEU A 28 11.30 1.17 -11.77
C LEU A 28 12.69 0.88 -12.37
N ARG A 29 13.28 -0.29 -12.08
CA ARG A 29 14.54 -0.74 -12.68
C ARG A 29 14.38 -1.24 -14.12
N ASN A 30 13.17 -1.60 -14.54
CA ASN A 30 12.90 -1.99 -15.92
C ASN A 30 12.83 -0.75 -16.84
N LYS A 31 14.01 -0.25 -17.22
CA LYS A 31 14.17 0.94 -18.05
C LYS A 31 13.51 0.79 -19.43
N ASP A 32 13.56 -0.40 -20.00
CA ASP A 32 12.98 -0.70 -21.32
C ASP A 32 11.46 -0.51 -21.32
N LEU A 33 10.80 -0.74 -20.19
CA LEU A 33 9.39 -0.43 -20.00
C LEU A 33 9.15 1.03 -19.58
N MET A 34 9.89 1.51 -18.58
CA MET A 34 9.61 2.79 -17.92
C MET A 34 9.93 4.00 -18.79
N ILE A 35 11.03 3.98 -19.54
CA ILE A 35 11.48 5.13 -20.34
C ILE A 35 10.48 5.44 -21.47
N PRO A 36 10.03 4.47 -22.30
CA PRO A 36 8.99 4.72 -23.30
C PRO A 36 7.67 5.19 -22.68
N LEU A 37 7.28 4.62 -21.53
CA LEU A 37 6.05 5.00 -20.85
C LEU A 37 6.09 6.47 -20.37
N LEU A 38 7.19 6.89 -19.75
CA LEU A 38 7.35 8.27 -19.24
C LEU A 38 7.46 9.31 -20.37
N ARG A 39 7.99 8.92 -21.54
CA ARG A 39 8.02 9.77 -22.74
C ARG A 39 6.63 10.00 -23.35
N SER A 40 5.67 9.13 -23.06
CA SER A 40 4.31 9.27 -23.60
C SER A 40 3.66 10.56 -23.10
N ASN A 41 3.07 11.33 -24.02
CA ASN A 41 2.41 12.60 -23.70
C ASN A 41 1.25 12.39 -22.72
N GLY A 42 1.15 13.28 -21.73
CA GLY A 42 0.12 13.23 -20.68
C GLY A 42 0.37 12.20 -19.57
N ILE A 43 1.21 11.19 -19.78
CA ILE A 43 1.50 10.20 -18.74
C ILE A 43 2.35 10.81 -17.63
N ARG A 44 1.88 10.65 -16.39
CA ARG A 44 2.61 10.84 -15.13
C ARG A 44 2.37 9.63 -14.25
N ILE A 45 3.42 9.13 -13.60
CA ILE A 45 3.36 7.95 -12.75
C ILE A 45 3.63 8.37 -11.31
N SER A 46 2.70 8.06 -10.43
CA SER A 46 2.83 8.13 -8.98
C SER A 46 3.00 6.74 -8.41
N CYS A 47 3.99 6.59 -7.53
CA CYS A 47 4.22 5.40 -6.75
C CYS A 47 4.08 5.73 -5.26
N LEU A 48 3.48 4.82 -4.49
CA LEU A 48 3.51 4.84 -3.02
C LEU A 48 3.95 3.48 -2.50
N GLY A 49 4.93 3.45 -1.60
CA GLY A 49 5.44 2.23 -0.96
C GLY A 49 5.32 2.32 0.55
N LEU A 50 4.68 1.33 1.16
CA LEU A 50 4.55 1.20 2.62
C LEU A 50 4.95 -0.19 3.08
N ASP A 51 5.84 -0.27 4.06
CA ASP A 51 6.16 -1.52 4.75
C ASP A 51 6.53 -1.24 6.21
N VAL A 52 6.51 -2.28 7.03
CA VAL A 52 7.08 -2.27 8.39
C VAL A 52 8.61 -2.40 8.32
N ALA A 53 9.12 -3.21 7.40
CA ALA A 53 10.56 -3.37 7.19
C ALA A 53 11.13 -2.19 6.42
N THR A 54 12.30 -1.71 6.86
CA THR A 54 12.95 -0.54 6.23
C THR A 54 13.74 -0.90 4.97
N ALA A 55 14.29 -2.12 4.90
CA ALA A 55 15.18 -2.53 3.80
C ALA A 55 14.51 -2.42 2.42
N GLN A 56 13.28 -2.90 2.27
CA GLN A 56 12.55 -2.83 0.99
C GLN A 56 12.16 -1.40 0.61
N ILE A 57 11.94 -0.52 1.60
CA ILE A 57 11.64 0.89 1.38
C ILE A 57 12.90 1.65 0.92
N GLU A 58 14.07 1.31 1.49
CA GLU A 58 15.37 1.83 1.05
C GLU A 58 15.71 1.36 -0.37
N ASP A 59 15.46 0.08 -0.68
CA ASP A 59 15.64 -0.45 -2.03
C ASP A 59 14.75 0.27 -3.05
N LEU A 60 13.47 0.47 -2.72
CA LEU A 60 12.53 1.22 -3.58
C LEU A 60 12.98 2.66 -3.80
N SER A 61 13.48 3.32 -2.76
CA SER A 61 14.02 4.67 -2.86
C SER A 61 15.26 4.72 -3.75
N THR A 62 16.10 3.69 -3.69
CA THR A 62 17.28 3.52 -4.55
C THR A 62 16.88 3.33 -6.02
N ALA A 63 15.96 2.41 -6.31
CA ALA A 63 15.44 2.16 -7.66
C ALA A 63 14.83 3.43 -8.29
N TYR A 64 14.10 4.23 -7.50
CA TYR A 64 13.57 5.51 -7.94
C TYR A 64 14.70 6.52 -8.24
N GLY A 65 15.72 6.60 -7.39
CA GLY A 65 16.89 7.45 -7.62
C GLY A 65 17.61 7.11 -8.93
N GLU A 66 17.84 5.82 -9.19
CA GLU A 66 18.45 5.32 -10.42
C GLU A 66 17.65 5.71 -11.67
N LEU A 67 16.33 5.48 -11.66
CA LEU A 67 15.47 5.86 -12.78
C LEU A 67 15.41 7.38 -12.98
N LYS A 68 15.43 8.18 -11.90
CA LYS A 68 15.47 9.65 -12.01
C LYS A 68 16.77 10.14 -12.65
N GLN A 69 17.90 9.46 -12.44
CA GLN A 69 19.14 9.81 -13.16
C GLN A 69 19.04 9.45 -14.64
N GLU A 70 18.49 8.28 -14.98
CA GLU A 70 18.24 7.91 -16.37
C GLU A 70 17.30 8.90 -17.07
N MET A 71 16.22 9.31 -16.41
CA MET A 71 15.30 10.34 -16.92
C MET A 71 16.03 11.63 -17.28
N LYS A 72 16.99 12.07 -16.47
CA LYS A 72 17.81 13.27 -16.80
C LYS A 72 18.64 13.06 -18.04
N VAL A 73 19.33 11.92 -18.18
CA VAL A 73 20.12 11.58 -19.38
C VAL A 73 19.25 11.57 -20.63
N GLN A 74 18.01 11.09 -20.49
CA GLN A 74 17.03 10.98 -21.58
C GLN A 74 16.19 12.26 -21.79
N ASN A 75 16.49 13.37 -21.10
CA ASN A 75 15.73 14.63 -21.13
C ASN A 75 14.23 14.49 -20.82
N ILE A 76 13.87 13.57 -19.92
CA ILE A 76 12.50 13.38 -19.44
C ILE A 76 12.28 14.28 -18.21
N PRO A 77 11.23 15.12 -18.20
CA PRO A 77 10.92 15.99 -17.06
C PRO A 77 10.79 15.23 -15.74
N ALA A 78 11.34 15.78 -14.67
CA ALA A 78 11.35 15.11 -13.37
C ALA A 78 9.95 14.91 -12.78
N ASP A 79 8.98 15.78 -13.09
CA ASP A 79 7.58 15.70 -12.65
C ASP A 79 6.78 14.56 -13.31
N LYS A 80 7.38 13.83 -14.26
CA LYS A 80 6.80 12.63 -14.86
C LYS A 80 6.72 11.44 -13.91
N LEU A 81 7.55 11.43 -12.86
CA LEU A 81 7.63 10.34 -11.90
C LEU A 81 7.73 10.88 -10.46
N PHE A 82 6.83 10.39 -9.61
CA PHE A 82 6.74 10.75 -8.20
C PHE A 82 6.70 9.50 -7.33
N LEU A 83 7.38 9.53 -6.18
CA LEU A 83 7.42 8.43 -5.22
C LEU A 83 7.19 8.95 -3.79
N VAL A 84 6.31 8.29 -3.05
CA VAL A 84 6.21 8.36 -1.59
C VAL A 84 6.57 6.99 -1.02
N ALA A 85 7.76 6.84 -0.43
CA ALA A 85 8.18 5.60 0.21
C ALA A 85 8.34 5.83 1.72
N LYS A 86 7.63 5.07 2.54
CA LYS A 86 7.65 5.22 4.01
C LYS A 86 7.63 3.88 4.73
N SER A 87 8.50 3.75 5.73
CA SER A 87 8.36 2.70 6.73
C SER A 87 7.38 3.15 7.81
N VAL A 88 6.38 2.33 8.13
CA VAL A 88 5.48 2.60 9.25
C VAL A 88 6.19 2.36 10.58
N LYS A 89 5.89 3.18 11.59
CA LYS A 89 6.60 3.16 12.88
C LYS A 89 5.88 2.29 13.90
N PHE A 90 6.66 1.57 14.70
CA PHE A 90 6.17 0.89 15.89
C PHE A 90 6.80 1.56 17.12
N PRO A 91 6.07 2.42 17.87
CA PRO A 91 6.64 3.15 19.00
C PRO A 91 6.95 2.22 20.18
N THR A 92 5.93 1.73 20.87
CA THR A 92 6.05 0.77 21.96
C THR A 92 4.86 -0.20 21.97
N PRO A 93 4.98 -1.39 22.58
CA PRO A 93 3.87 -2.32 22.74
C PRO A 93 2.68 -1.71 23.48
N GLU A 94 2.90 -0.94 24.53
CA GLU A 94 1.85 -0.36 25.38
C GLU A 94 0.98 0.60 24.58
N VAL A 95 1.61 1.53 23.84
CA VAL A 95 0.90 2.47 22.96
C VAL A 95 0.09 1.72 21.90
N MET A 96 0.62 0.62 21.38
CA MET A 96 -0.10 -0.21 20.42
C MET A 96 -1.33 -0.87 21.04
N PHE A 97 -1.20 -1.48 22.21
CA PHE A 97 -2.31 -2.16 22.87
C PHE A 97 -3.39 -1.20 23.33
N ASP A 98 -3.01 -0.02 23.81
CA ASP A 98 -3.94 1.06 24.12
C ASP A 98 -4.71 1.51 22.86
N PHE A 99 -3.99 1.70 21.75
CA PHE A 99 -4.61 2.01 20.46
C PHE A 99 -5.60 0.92 20.01
N VAL A 100 -5.23 -0.37 20.09
CA VAL A 100 -6.12 -1.47 19.69
C VAL A 100 -7.34 -1.55 20.60
N ARG A 101 -7.20 -1.24 21.90
CA ARG A 101 -8.32 -1.17 22.83
C ARG A 101 -9.32 -0.08 22.44
N ASP A 102 -8.83 1.08 22.04
CA ASP A 102 -9.66 2.22 21.67
C ASP A 102 -10.03 2.26 20.17
N TYR A 103 -9.63 1.24 19.40
CA TYR A 103 -9.86 1.15 17.95
C TYR A 103 -11.32 1.41 17.50
N PRO A 104 -12.36 0.92 18.21
CA PRO A 104 -13.74 1.24 17.87
C PRO A 104 -14.05 2.75 17.84
N ALA A 105 -13.41 3.56 18.68
CA ALA A 105 -13.62 5.00 18.68
C ALA A 105 -13.09 5.64 17.38
N PHE A 106 -11.96 5.14 16.87
CA PHE A 106 -11.42 5.58 15.58
C PHE A 106 -12.32 5.15 14.42
N LEU A 107 -12.74 3.89 14.39
CA LEU A 107 -13.68 3.38 13.39
C LEU A 107 -15.04 4.10 13.42
N GLY A 108 -15.51 4.49 14.61
CA GLY A 108 -16.75 5.26 14.77
C GLY A 108 -16.65 6.66 14.16
N LYS A 109 -15.53 7.36 14.33
CA LYS A 109 -15.24 8.65 13.67
C LYS A 109 -15.23 8.54 12.15
N GLU A 110 -14.94 7.35 11.64
CA GLU A 110 -14.97 7.02 10.22
C GLU A 110 -16.35 6.60 9.68
N GLY A 111 -17.38 6.56 10.53
CA GLY A 111 -18.73 6.10 10.17
C GLY A 111 -18.87 4.58 10.04
N SER A 112 -17.94 3.79 10.60
CA SER A 112 -18.09 2.34 10.65
C SER A 112 -18.93 1.93 11.87
N VAL A 113 -19.81 0.93 11.68
CA VAL A 113 -20.54 0.31 12.81
C VAL A 113 -19.57 -0.50 13.64
N THR A 114 -19.54 -0.24 14.95
CA THR A 114 -18.67 -0.95 15.89
C THR A 114 -19.49 -1.77 16.88
N PRO A 115 -19.02 -2.98 17.24
CA PRO A 115 -19.73 -3.82 18.20
C PRO A 115 -19.66 -3.21 19.60
N SER A 116 -20.80 -3.21 20.32
CA SER A 116 -20.90 -2.70 21.69
C SER A 116 -20.07 -3.51 22.70
N ASN A 117 -19.78 -4.77 22.38
CA ASN A 117 -18.99 -5.70 23.17
C ASN A 117 -17.61 -5.99 22.54
N TYR A 118 -17.02 -4.98 21.89
CA TYR A 118 -15.71 -5.10 21.27
C TYR A 118 -14.66 -5.71 22.20
N LYS A 119 -13.92 -6.69 21.68
CA LYS A 119 -12.74 -7.27 22.33
C LYS A 119 -11.52 -7.02 21.45
N PRO A 120 -10.42 -6.47 21.99
CA PRO A 120 -9.17 -6.32 21.26
C PRO A 120 -8.74 -7.62 20.59
N TRP A 121 -8.52 -7.59 19.27
CA TRP A 121 -8.07 -8.78 18.53
C TRP A 121 -6.56 -9.05 18.70
N LEU A 122 -5.81 -8.05 19.16
CA LEU A 122 -4.40 -8.18 19.48
C LEU A 122 -4.25 -8.30 21.01
N SER A 123 -3.78 -9.47 21.45
CA SER A 123 -3.51 -9.72 22.87
C SER A 123 -2.21 -9.02 23.30
N GLY A 124 -2.19 -8.51 24.54
CA GLY A 124 -0.99 -7.98 25.19
C GLY A 124 0.14 -9.00 25.34
N ALA A 125 -0.18 -10.30 25.26
CA ALA A 125 0.78 -11.39 25.35
C ALA A 125 1.40 -11.80 24.00
N ILE A 126 1.12 -11.07 22.90
CA ILE A 126 1.71 -11.39 21.60
C ILE A 126 3.22 -11.11 21.60
N GLU A 127 4.00 -12.09 21.19
CA GLU A 127 5.42 -11.89 20.93
C GLU A 127 5.60 -10.98 19.70
N ILE A 128 6.26 -9.85 19.87
CA ILE A 128 6.58 -8.92 18.78
C ILE A 128 7.91 -9.36 18.16
N PRO A 129 7.93 -9.78 16.88
CA PRO A 129 9.17 -10.19 16.23
C PRO A 129 10.09 -8.99 15.97
N PRO A 130 11.39 -9.23 15.70
CA PRO A 130 12.28 -8.18 15.19
C PRO A 130 11.72 -7.56 13.91
N LEU A 131 11.31 -6.29 13.99
CA LEU A 131 10.58 -5.62 12.91
C LEU A 131 11.42 -5.33 11.67
N ALA A 132 12.74 -5.52 11.73
CA ALA A 132 13.65 -5.40 10.59
C ALA A 132 13.26 -6.36 9.44
N GLY A 133 12.73 -7.54 9.75
CA GLY A 133 12.17 -8.49 8.77
C GLY A 133 10.65 -8.38 8.58
N GLY A 134 10.04 -7.29 9.05
CA GLY A 134 8.59 -7.10 9.07
C GLY A 134 7.92 -7.74 10.28
N VAL A 135 6.63 -8.09 10.16
CA VAL A 135 5.79 -8.52 11.29
C VAL A 135 5.78 -10.03 11.55
N GLY A 136 6.75 -10.79 11.03
CA GLY A 136 6.81 -12.25 11.25
C GLY A 136 5.52 -12.98 10.86
N ARG A 137 4.91 -12.59 9.72
CA ARG A 137 3.62 -13.09 9.21
C ARG A 137 2.40 -12.83 10.12
N LYS A 138 2.52 -12.00 11.17
CA LYS A 138 1.41 -11.64 12.07
C LYS A 138 0.57 -10.49 11.47
N ARG A 139 -0.42 -10.83 10.62
CA ARG A 139 -1.31 -9.83 9.96
C ARG A 139 -1.99 -8.88 10.94
N ALA A 140 -2.47 -9.40 12.07
CA ALA A 140 -3.10 -8.61 13.12
C ALA A 140 -2.18 -7.51 13.69
N LEU A 141 -0.88 -7.79 13.79
CA LEU A 141 0.12 -6.82 14.22
C LEU A 141 0.33 -5.74 13.15
N ALA A 142 0.43 -6.12 11.87
CA ALA A 142 0.52 -5.15 10.77
C ALA A 142 -0.71 -4.24 10.70
N LYS A 143 -1.91 -4.78 10.91
CA LYS A 143 -3.16 -4.02 10.97
C LYS A 143 -3.15 -2.98 12.10
N ALA A 144 -2.68 -3.38 13.28
CA ALA A 144 -2.55 -2.48 14.42
C ALA A 144 -1.50 -1.37 14.15
N ILE A 145 -0.33 -1.74 13.63
CA ILE A 145 0.73 -0.80 13.23
C ILE A 145 0.18 0.21 12.23
N TYR A 146 -0.48 -0.26 11.19
CA TYR A 146 -1.09 0.58 10.18
C TYR A 146 -2.08 1.57 10.79
N GLY A 147 -3.04 1.07 11.58
CA GLY A 147 -4.05 1.91 12.23
C GLY A 147 -3.43 3.00 13.09
N LEU A 148 -2.42 2.67 13.91
CA LEU A 148 -1.71 3.63 14.74
C LEU A 148 -1.02 4.71 13.88
N ASN A 149 -0.38 4.29 12.78
CA ASN A 149 0.31 5.21 11.87
C ASN A 149 -0.64 6.09 11.05
N TYR A 150 -1.87 5.64 10.81
CA TYR A 150 -2.88 6.41 10.11
C TYR A 150 -3.58 7.40 11.05
N HIS A 151 -4.07 6.93 12.19
CA HIS A 151 -4.92 7.74 13.07
C HIS A 151 -4.17 8.63 14.05
N VAL A 152 -3.06 8.13 14.61
CA VAL A 152 -2.36 8.81 15.71
C VAL A 152 -1.10 9.48 15.21
N LEU A 153 -0.21 8.74 14.55
CA LEU A 153 1.08 9.28 14.08
C LEU A 153 0.97 10.05 12.76
N ARG A 154 -0.15 9.90 12.04
CA ARG A 154 -0.46 10.53 10.75
C ARG A 154 0.52 10.27 9.60
N LEU A 155 1.56 9.46 9.81
CA LEU A 155 2.54 9.09 8.78
C LEU A 155 1.91 8.50 7.52
N VAL A 156 0.91 7.63 7.70
CA VAL A 156 0.21 7.01 6.56
C VAL A 156 -0.81 7.96 5.97
N SER A 157 -1.55 8.73 6.78
CA SER A 157 -2.52 9.69 6.25
C SER A 157 -1.84 10.73 5.36
N ASP A 158 -0.68 11.22 5.80
CA ASP A 158 0.07 12.23 5.06
C ASP A 158 0.67 11.64 3.78
N ALA A 159 1.15 10.40 3.83
CA ALA A 159 1.62 9.68 2.63
C ALA A 159 0.51 9.49 1.59
N ILE A 160 -0.70 9.11 2.02
CA ILE A 160 -1.87 8.98 1.14
C ILE A 160 -2.24 10.33 0.52
N THR A 161 -2.26 11.41 1.31
CA THR A 161 -2.55 12.76 0.84
C THR A 161 -1.55 13.21 -0.23
N SER A 162 -0.24 13.09 0.03
CA SER A 162 0.79 13.45 -0.95
C SER A 162 0.71 12.62 -2.24
N PHE A 163 0.40 11.33 -2.12
CA PHE A 163 0.19 10.47 -3.30
C PHE A 163 -1.03 10.92 -4.11
N LYS A 164 -2.17 11.14 -3.46
CA LYS A 164 -3.41 11.62 -4.08
C LYS A 164 -3.19 12.93 -4.83
N GLU A 165 -2.55 13.92 -4.20
CA GLU A 165 -2.28 15.23 -4.81
C GLU A 165 -1.57 15.10 -6.17
N HIS A 166 -0.60 14.20 -6.26
CA HIS A 166 0.07 13.93 -7.53
C HIS A 166 -0.81 13.16 -8.52
N VAL A 167 -1.56 12.15 -8.05
CA VAL A 167 -2.47 11.35 -8.90
C VAL A 167 -3.53 12.23 -9.57
N VAL A 168 -4.14 13.17 -8.85
CA VAL A 168 -5.17 14.06 -9.41
C VAL A 168 -4.61 15.18 -10.29
N SER A 169 -3.30 15.43 -10.24
CA SER A 169 -2.62 16.39 -11.13
C SER A 169 -2.36 15.85 -12.55
N SER A 170 -2.63 14.56 -12.78
CA SER A 170 -2.51 13.92 -14.10
C SER A 170 -3.62 14.39 -15.03
N THR A 171 -3.28 14.74 -16.27
CA THR A 171 -4.28 15.07 -17.32
C THR A 171 -4.98 13.83 -17.87
N MET A 172 -4.42 12.65 -17.61
CA MET A 172 -4.91 11.35 -18.04
C MET A 172 -5.66 10.68 -16.90
N GLN A 173 -6.75 9.97 -17.22
CA GLN A 173 -7.54 9.27 -16.22
C GLN A 173 -6.67 8.27 -15.43
N PRO A 174 -6.51 8.44 -14.11
CA PRO A 174 -5.67 7.56 -13.33
C PRO A 174 -6.38 6.23 -13.04
N VAL A 175 -5.59 5.15 -12.98
CA VAL A 175 -6.01 3.84 -12.47
C VAL A 175 -5.00 3.44 -11.41
N ILE A 176 -5.46 3.22 -10.18
CA ILE A 176 -4.57 2.89 -9.06
C ILE A 176 -4.51 1.38 -8.88
N PHE A 177 -3.31 0.82 -8.91
CA PHE A 177 -3.05 -0.59 -8.62
C PHE A 177 -2.46 -0.73 -7.22
N VAL A 178 -3.14 -1.47 -6.35
CA VAL A 178 -2.68 -1.80 -4.99
C VAL A 178 -2.10 -3.20 -4.99
N ILE A 179 -0.77 -3.28 -4.91
CA ILE A 179 0.05 -4.47 -5.06
C ILE A 179 0.54 -4.94 -3.69
N TYR A 180 0.31 -6.22 -3.37
CA TYR A 180 0.74 -6.80 -2.11
C TYR A 180 0.78 -8.33 -2.17
N GLY A 181 1.56 -8.95 -1.28
CA GLY A 181 1.55 -10.40 -1.09
C GLY A 181 0.35 -10.83 -0.24
N LEU A 182 -0.52 -11.68 -0.78
CA LEU A 182 -1.75 -12.15 -0.11
C LEU A 182 -1.44 -12.95 1.17
N GLY A 183 -0.39 -13.77 1.13
CA GLY A 183 0.10 -14.53 2.29
C GLY A 183 1.07 -13.74 3.20
N GLY A 184 1.48 -12.54 2.80
CA GLY A 184 2.45 -11.74 3.55
C GLY A 184 1.85 -11.12 4.81
N GLY A 185 2.62 -10.99 5.90
CA GLY A 185 2.12 -10.38 7.14
C GLY A 185 1.83 -8.89 7.02
N SER A 186 2.80 -8.12 6.52
CA SER A 186 2.67 -6.66 6.37
C SER A 186 1.64 -6.29 5.31
N GLY A 187 1.90 -6.64 4.04
CA GLY A 187 1.08 -6.21 2.91
C GLY A 187 -0.40 -6.57 3.05
N SER A 188 -0.70 -7.86 3.25
CA SER A 188 -2.09 -8.30 3.41
C SER A 188 -2.76 -7.81 4.70
N GLY A 189 -2.00 -7.54 5.77
CA GLY A 189 -2.54 -7.01 7.02
C GLY A 189 -2.93 -5.53 6.93
N MET A 190 -2.32 -4.77 6.01
CA MET A 190 -2.60 -3.36 5.77
C MET A 190 -3.61 -3.12 4.64
N ALA A 191 -3.72 -4.06 3.69
CA ALA A 191 -4.43 -3.88 2.42
C ALA A 191 -5.87 -3.36 2.59
N LEU A 192 -6.67 -3.99 3.44
CA LEU A 192 -8.08 -3.62 3.61
C LEU A 192 -8.26 -2.16 4.08
N ASP A 193 -7.61 -1.81 5.20
CA ASP A 193 -7.78 -0.48 5.79
C ASP A 193 -7.11 0.59 4.91
N PHE A 194 -5.95 0.29 4.34
CA PHE A 194 -5.29 1.16 3.37
C PHE A 194 -6.21 1.48 2.19
N THR A 195 -6.80 0.46 1.55
CA THR A 195 -7.65 0.68 0.38
C THR A 195 -8.92 1.45 0.74
N ARG A 196 -9.51 1.22 1.93
CA ARG A 196 -10.63 2.03 2.43
C ARG A 196 -10.27 3.50 2.61
N HIS A 197 -9.12 3.78 3.24
CA HIS A 197 -8.67 5.15 3.48
C HIS A 197 -8.29 5.84 2.17
N LEU A 198 -7.60 5.14 1.28
CA LEU A 198 -7.30 5.63 -0.06
C LEU A 198 -8.58 5.97 -0.82
N ARG A 199 -9.60 5.09 -0.81
CA ARG A 199 -10.89 5.33 -1.47
C ARG A 199 -11.58 6.60 -0.98
N ARG A 200 -11.54 6.89 0.32
CA ARG A 200 -12.09 8.14 0.87
C ARG A 200 -11.36 9.37 0.34
N GLU A 201 -10.04 9.28 0.21
CA GLU A 201 -9.22 10.40 -0.26
C GLU A 201 -9.34 10.66 -1.76
N VAL A 202 -9.33 9.61 -2.59
CA VAL A 202 -9.37 9.76 -4.06
C VAL A 202 -10.79 9.85 -4.64
N GLY A 203 -11.82 9.55 -3.83
CA GLY A 203 -13.22 9.53 -4.26
C GLY A 203 -13.58 8.32 -5.13
N SER A 204 -14.84 8.22 -5.57
CA SER A 204 -15.35 7.08 -6.35
C SER A 204 -14.96 7.08 -7.84
N GLY A 205 -14.51 8.23 -8.37
CA GLY A 205 -14.21 8.40 -9.80
C GLY A 205 -12.91 7.76 -10.29
N VAL A 206 -12.02 7.37 -9.37
CA VAL A 206 -10.73 6.73 -9.70
C VAL A 206 -10.82 5.22 -9.47
N PRO A 207 -10.67 4.37 -10.51
CA PRO A 207 -10.62 2.93 -10.31
C PRO A 207 -9.43 2.53 -9.41
N ILE A 208 -9.71 1.68 -8.42
CA ILE A 208 -8.69 1.05 -7.57
C ILE A 208 -8.76 -0.46 -7.83
N ILE A 209 -7.65 -1.04 -8.26
CA ILE A 209 -7.54 -2.46 -8.62
C ILE A 209 -6.54 -3.11 -7.66
N GLY A 210 -6.97 -4.16 -6.96
CA GLY A 210 -6.08 -4.98 -6.14
C GLY A 210 -5.30 -5.98 -6.99
N LEU A 211 -3.97 -6.00 -6.87
CA LEU A 211 -3.08 -6.99 -7.47
C LEU A 211 -2.43 -7.81 -6.34
N ALA A 212 -3.13 -8.88 -5.94
CA ALA A 212 -2.68 -9.75 -4.87
C ALA A 212 -1.77 -10.88 -5.41
N ILE A 213 -0.56 -10.97 -4.89
CA ILE A 213 0.37 -12.05 -5.23
C ILE A 213 0.07 -13.26 -4.34
N LEU A 214 -0.29 -14.37 -4.96
CA LEU A 214 -0.61 -15.60 -4.27
C LEU A 214 0.66 -16.26 -3.71
N PRO A 215 0.60 -16.88 -2.52
CA PRO A 215 1.71 -17.68 -2.02
C PRO A 215 1.94 -18.91 -2.92
N CYS A 216 3.19 -19.37 -2.99
CA CYS A 216 3.61 -20.54 -3.74
C CYS A 216 4.08 -21.67 -2.81
N PRO A 217 4.31 -22.90 -3.30
CA PRO A 217 4.73 -24.02 -2.45
C PRO A 217 6.00 -23.78 -1.63
N GLY A 218 6.90 -22.94 -2.12
CA GLY A 218 8.15 -22.56 -1.45
C GLY A 218 8.01 -21.57 -0.28
N ASP A 219 6.83 -20.97 -0.09
CA ASP A 219 6.60 -20.04 1.01
C ASP A 219 6.40 -20.75 2.36
N ASP A 220 6.61 -20.01 3.45
CA ASP A 220 6.38 -20.49 4.81
C ASP A 220 4.92 -20.99 5.00
N PRO A 221 4.69 -22.07 5.77
CA PRO A 221 3.33 -22.58 6.01
C PRO A 221 2.30 -21.53 6.46
N PRO A 222 2.61 -20.56 7.35
CA PRO A 222 1.66 -19.51 7.73
C PRO A 222 1.21 -18.61 6.57
N ALA A 223 2.06 -18.42 5.55
CA ALA A 223 1.75 -17.59 4.39
C ALA A 223 0.79 -18.29 3.43
N LYS A 224 0.93 -19.61 3.25
CA LYS A 224 0.15 -20.44 2.32
C LYS A 224 -1.29 -20.70 2.78
N GLY A 225 -1.52 -20.77 4.10
CA GLY A 225 -2.81 -21.15 4.68
C GLY A 225 -3.57 -19.96 5.27
N ALA A 226 -3.54 -19.89 6.61
CA ALA A 226 -4.40 -18.99 7.39
C ALA A 226 -4.27 -17.51 7.00
N SER A 227 -3.07 -17.04 6.67
CA SER A 227 -2.85 -15.63 6.31
C SER A 227 -3.57 -15.25 5.01
N ALA A 228 -3.33 -16.03 3.95
CA ALA A 228 -3.98 -15.80 2.66
C ALA A 228 -5.50 -15.97 2.74
N PHE A 229 -5.97 -16.99 3.47
CA PHE A 229 -7.41 -17.20 3.66
C PHE A 229 -8.08 -16.03 4.41
N ALA A 230 -7.50 -15.59 5.53
CA ALA A 230 -8.02 -14.46 6.28
C ALA A 230 -8.00 -13.16 5.46
N ALA A 231 -6.97 -12.94 4.63
CA ALA A 231 -6.90 -11.79 3.74
C ALA A 231 -8.04 -11.82 2.69
N MET A 232 -8.33 -12.99 2.10
CA MET A 232 -9.46 -13.12 1.17
C MET A 232 -10.81 -12.83 1.84
N LEU A 233 -11.02 -13.31 3.07
CA LEU A 233 -12.22 -12.99 3.84
C LEU A 233 -12.37 -11.49 4.07
N GLU A 234 -11.28 -10.80 4.42
CA GLU A 234 -11.28 -9.35 4.57
C GLU A 234 -11.58 -8.61 3.26
N HIS A 235 -11.02 -9.05 2.13
CA HIS A 235 -11.28 -8.41 0.83
C HIS A 235 -12.74 -8.54 0.39
N SER A 236 -13.44 -9.61 0.78
CA SER A 236 -14.88 -9.76 0.50
C SER A 236 -15.74 -8.61 1.06
N LEU A 237 -15.19 -7.83 2.01
CA LEU A 237 -15.87 -6.66 2.59
C LEU A 237 -15.79 -5.40 1.71
N VAL A 238 -14.89 -5.36 0.72
CA VAL A 238 -14.60 -4.16 -0.09
C VAL A 238 -14.67 -4.37 -1.60
N LEU A 239 -14.74 -5.62 -2.07
CA LEU A 239 -14.97 -5.92 -3.48
C LEU A 239 -16.45 -5.74 -3.84
N ASP A 240 -16.72 -5.14 -5.01
CA ASP A 240 -18.04 -5.00 -5.64
C ASP A 240 -19.14 -4.38 -4.75
N ARG A 241 -18.83 -3.24 -4.12
CA ARG A 241 -19.81 -2.41 -3.38
C ARG A 241 -19.90 -1.00 -3.94
#